data_AF-A0A532EKW8-F1
#
_entry.id   AF-A0A532EKW8-F1
#
_cell.length_a   1.000
_cell.length_b   1.000
_cell.length_c   1.000
_cell.angle_alpha   90.00
_cell.angle_beta   90.00
_cell.angle_gamma   90.00
#
_symmetry.space_group_name_H-M   'P 1'
#
loop_
_entity.id
_entity.type
_entity.pdbx_description
1 polymer ?
#
loop_
_entity_poly.entity_id
_entity_poly.type
_entity_poly.pdbx_seq_one_letter_code
_entity_poly.pdbx_strand_id
1 'polypeptide(L)'
;MITQMHVKGLMFDPYNNAYIVILRDEEHSDMLPIWVGKSEAGAISMSLENVTPPRPMTHDFMKSFLDAFNAKVISVVITDLSEHTYFSKIHLMYEDSEYTVDARPSDAIALALRSNAPVFANNSVMTKQSSEELEQWLENLKPEDFGKLDS
;
A
#
# COMPACT_ATOMS: atom_id res chain seq x y z
N MET A 1 15.41 -9.99 -4.29
CA MET A 1 15.44 -9.33 -2.98
C MET A 1 14.12 -8.61 -2.77
N ILE A 2 13.72 -8.44 -1.52
CA ILE A 2 12.57 -7.63 -1.10
C ILE A 2 13.08 -6.48 -0.24
N THR A 3 12.46 -5.33 -0.36
CA THR A 3 12.74 -4.12 0.44
C THR A 3 11.51 -3.80 1.28
N GLN A 4 11.71 -3.47 2.56
CA GLN A 4 10.63 -3.00 3.42
C GLN A 4 10.20 -1.60 3.02
N MET A 5 8.90 -1.38 2.92
CA MET A 5 8.31 -0.13 2.47
C MET A 5 7.37 0.42 3.52
N HIS A 6 7.33 1.74 3.63
CA HIS A 6 6.45 2.49 4.51
C HIS A 6 5.51 3.36 3.68
N VAL A 7 4.22 3.32 4.02
CA VAL A 7 3.24 4.23 3.43
C VAL A 7 3.49 5.63 3.98
N LYS A 8 4.01 6.53 3.15
CA LYS A 8 4.30 7.91 3.53
C LYS A 8 3.08 8.81 3.40
N GLY A 9 2.23 8.55 2.41
CA GLY A 9 1.03 9.35 2.24
C GLY A 9 0.23 9.01 0.99
N LEU A 10 -0.81 9.81 0.78
CA LEU A 10 -1.71 9.76 -0.36
C LEU A 10 -1.68 11.11 -1.07
N MET A 11 -1.61 11.08 -2.39
CA MET A 11 -1.74 12.27 -3.23
C MET A 11 -2.90 12.12 -4.20
N PHE A 12 -3.49 13.24 -4.61
CA PHE A 12 -4.53 13.25 -5.63
C PHE A 12 -3.92 13.61 -6.97
N ASP A 13 -4.17 12.79 -7.98
CA ASP A 13 -3.80 13.02 -9.36
C ASP A 13 -5.02 13.56 -10.13
N PRO A 14 -5.07 14.88 -10.41
CA PRO A 14 -6.21 15.49 -11.08
C PRO A 14 -6.33 15.10 -12.56
N TYR A 15 -5.25 14.65 -13.20
CA TYR A 15 -5.25 14.29 -14.61
C TYR A 15 -5.91 12.93 -14.82
N ASN A 16 -5.56 11.96 -13.96
CA ASN A 16 -6.13 10.62 -13.99
C ASN A 16 -7.39 10.47 -13.11
N ASN A 17 -7.77 11.53 -12.38
CA ASN A 17 -8.86 11.52 -11.39
C ASN A 17 -8.73 10.33 -10.42
N ALA A 18 -7.49 10.09 -9.98
CA ALA A 18 -7.09 8.95 -9.17
C ALA A 18 -6.30 9.42 -7.95
N TYR A 19 -6.00 8.50 -7.04
CA TYR A 19 -5.13 8.76 -5.91
C TYR A 19 -3.86 7.94 -6.06
N ILE A 20 -2.76 8.43 -5.49
CA ILE A 20 -1.46 7.77 -5.52
C ILE A 20 -1.05 7.49 -4.09
N VAL A 21 -0.84 6.22 -3.78
CA VAL A 21 -0.22 5.77 -2.52
C VAL A 21 1.28 5.86 -2.70
N ILE A 22 1.96 6.62 -1.85
CA ILE A 22 3.41 6.76 -1.89
C ILE A 22 4.03 5.84 -0.85
N LEU A 23 4.78 4.85 -1.32
CA LEU A 23 5.61 3.97 -0.51
C LEU A 23 7.07 4.44 -0.59
N ARG A 24 7.79 4.45 0.53
CA ARG A 24 9.25 4.66 0.57
C ARG A 24 9.95 3.62 1.43
N ASP A 25 11.18 3.29 1.09
CA ASP A 25 12.07 2.50 1.93
C ASP A 25 12.48 3.25 3.21
N GLU A 26 13.11 2.54 4.15
CA GLU A 26 13.61 3.13 5.41
C GLU A 26 14.73 4.16 5.18
N GLU A 27 15.55 4.00 4.14
CA GLU A 27 16.62 4.93 3.81
C GLU A 27 16.13 6.14 2.99
N HIS A 28 14.84 6.19 2.66
CA HIS A 28 14.20 7.21 1.82
C HIS A 28 14.86 7.37 0.44
N SER A 29 15.59 6.36 -0.01
CA SER A 29 16.34 6.35 -1.26
C SER A 29 15.46 5.98 -2.45
N ASP A 30 14.44 5.15 -2.21
CA ASP A 30 13.56 4.58 -3.23
C ASP A 30 12.09 4.91 -2.94
N MET A 31 11.36 5.28 -4.00
CA MET A 31 9.92 5.58 -3.94
C MET A 31 9.15 4.65 -4.88
N LEU A 32 8.03 4.11 -4.40
CA LEU A 32 7.07 3.36 -5.20
C LEU A 32 5.67 4.00 -5.12
N PRO A 33 5.25 4.77 -6.14
CA PRO A 33 3.88 5.23 -6.30
C PRO A 33 2.98 4.10 -6.81
N ILE A 34 1.79 3.99 -6.24
CA ILE A 34 0.75 3.06 -6.69
C ILE A 34 -0.56 3.83 -6.88
N TRP A 35 -1.05 3.87 -8.11
CA TRP A 35 -2.35 4.47 -8.41
C TRP A 35 -3.48 3.58 -7.89
N VAL A 36 -4.44 4.21 -7.21
CA VAL A 36 -5.60 3.56 -6.60
C VAL A 36 -6.85 4.41 -6.82
N GLY A 37 -8.01 3.76 -6.75
CA GLY A 37 -9.29 4.44 -6.80
C GLY A 37 -9.58 5.25 -5.53
N LYS A 38 -10.58 6.13 -5.60
CA LYS A 38 -11.02 6.97 -4.48
C LYS A 38 -11.45 6.15 -3.25
N SER A 39 -12.14 5.02 -3.46
CA SER A 39 -12.61 4.16 -2.36
C SER A 39 -11.44 3.50 -1.64
N GLU A 40 -10.47 2.97 -2.41
CA GLU A 40 -9.24 2.38 -1.91
C GLU A 40 -8.41 3.41 -1.13
N ALA A 41 -8.22 4.61 -1.70
CA ALA A 41 -7.51 5.70 -1.03
C ALA A 41 -8.17 6.09 0.30
N GLY A 42 -9.51 6.19 0.34
CA GLY A 42 -10.24 6.46 1.58
C GLY A 42 -10.00 5.40 2.65
N ALA A 43 -9.99 4.12 2.28
CA ALA A 43 -9.73 3.02 3.21
C ALA A 43 -8.30 3.07 3.79
N ILE A 44 -7.31 3.48 2.99
CA ILE A 44 -5.91 3.67 3.41
C ILE A 44 -5.77 4.92 4.28
N SER A 45 -6.32 6.06 3.86
CA SER A 45 -6.22 7.36 4.57
C SER A 45 -6.75 7.25 5.99
N MET A 46 -7.91 6.60 6.17
CA MET A 46 -8.48 6.39 7.50
C MET A 46 -7.53 5.64 8.44
N SER A 47 -6.78 4.66 7.94
CA SER A 47 -5.80 3.95 8.76
C SER A 47 -4.55 4.77 9.04
N LEU A 48 -4.03 5.51 8.06
CA LEU A 48 -2.89 6.39 8.26
C LEU A 48 -3.19 7.49 9.30
N GLU A 49 -4.40 8.03 9.25
CA GLU A 49 -4.88 9.07 10.17
C GLU A 49 -5.39 8.50 11.51
N ASN A 50 -5.31 7.17 11.72
CA ASN A 50 -5.81 6.47 12.90
C ASN A 50 -7.29 6.77 13.22
N VAL A 51 -8.11 7.00 12.19
CA VAL A 51 -9.54 7.28 12.32
C VAL A 51 -10.29 5.97 12.57
N THR A 52 -10.96 5.88 13.72
CA THR A 52 -11.82 4.74 14.05
C THR A 52 -13.28 5.03 13.66
N PRO A 53 -13.87 4.29 12.70
CA PRO A 53 -15.26 4.49 12.32
C PRO A 53 -16.23 3.97 13.39
N PRO A 54 -17.48 4.47 13.44
CA PRO A 54 -18.50 4.00 14.40
C PRO A 54 -18.94 2.55 14.19
N ARG A 55 -18.74 2.02 12.98
CA ARG A 55 -18.96 0.61 12.62
C ARG A 55 -17.78 0.14 11.77
N PRO A 56 -17.40 -1.15 11.86
CA PRO A 56 -16.31 -1.69 11.04
C PRO A 56 -16.57 -1.47 9.55
N MET A 57 -15.61 -0.87 8.86
CA MET A 57 -15.58 -0.84 7.39
C MET A 57 -15.03 -2.17 6.86
N THR A 58 -14.92 -2.32 5.54
CA THR A 58 -14.54 -3.59 4.90
C THR A 58 -13.23 -4.17 5.45
N HIS A 59 -12.15 -3.38 5.51
CA HIS A 59 -10.86 -3.86 5.99
C HIS A 59 -10.80 -4.01 7.52
N ASP A 60 -11.60 -3.26 8.28
CA ASP A 60 -11.76 -3.48 9.73
C ASP A 60 -12.48 -4.80 10.01
N PHE A 61 -13.53 -5.09 9.22
CA PHE A 61 -14.24 -6.37 9.25
C PHE A 61 -13.31 -7.51 8.88
N MET A 62 -12.51 -7.39 7.82
CA MET A 62 -11.55 -8.42 7.42
C MET A 62 -10.50 -8.69 8.49
N LYS A 63 -9.94 -7.63 9.11
CA LYS A 63 -9.03 -7.80 10.26
C LYS A 63 -9.72 -8.54 11.40
N SER A 64 -10.92 -8.09 11.80
CA SER A 64 -11.68 -8.71 12.89
C SER A 64 -12.05 -10.16 12.60
N PHE A 65 -12.32 -10.48 11.33
CA PHE A 65 -12.58 -11.83 10.86
C PHE A 65 -11.34 -12.71 11.04
N LEU A 66 -10.17 -12.26 10.58
CA LEU A 66 -8.90 -13.00 10.78
C LEU A 66 -8.58 -13.17 12.28
N ASP A 67 -8.75 -12.11 13.07
CA ASP A 67 -8.54 -12.14 14.52
C ASP A 67 -9.45 -13.17 15.21
N ALA A 68 -10.71 -13.31 14.78
CA ALA A 68 -11.65 -14.29 15.35
C ALA A 68 -11.20 -15.75 15.15
N PHE A 69 -10.39 -16.02 14.12
CA PHE A 69 -9.79 -17.33 13.88
C PHE A 69 -8.33 -17.40 14.39
N ASN A 70 -7.84 -16.40 15.13
CA ASN A 70 -6.43 -16.29 15.51
C ASN A 70 -5.46 -16.37 14.31
N ALA A 71 -5.90 -15.97 13.11
CA ALA A 71 -5.06 -15.85 11.94
C ALA A 71 -4.35 -14.49 11.95
N LYS A 72 -3.02 -14.49 11.84
CA LYS A 72 -2.20 -13.27 11.88
C LYS A 72 -1.72 -12.89 10.48
N VAL A 73 -1.87 -11.62 10.12
CA VAL A 73 -1.18 -11.06 8.95
C VAL A 73 0.29 -10.87 9.31
N ILE A 74 1.18 -11.64 8.67
CA ILE A 74 2.62 -11.62 8.93
C ILE A 74 3.30 -10.52 8.12
N SER A 75 2.92 -10.38 6.85
CA SER A 75 3.43 -9.35 5.97
C SER A 75 2.55 -9.23 4.74
N VAL A 76 2.74 -8.14 4.00
CA VAL A 76 2.27 -8.03 2.63
C VAL A 76 3.44 -7.70 1.71
N VAL A 77 3.44 -8.29 0.52
CA VAL A 77 4.53 -8.12 -0.45
C VAL A 77 3.93 -7.70 -1.78
N ILE A 78 4.36 -6.57 -2.33
CA ILE A 78 4.08 -6.18 -3.71
C ILE A 78 5.05 -6.97 -4.59
N THR A 79 4.52 -7.93 -5.31
CA THR A 79 5.31 -9.00 -5.92
C THR A 79 5.67 -8.75 -7.37
N ASP A 80 4.79 -8.12 -8.14
CA ASP A 80 5.05 -7.91 -9.56
C ASP A 80 4.34 -6.67 -10.11
N LEU A 81 4.83 -6.23 -11.28
CA LEU A 81 4.23 -5.22 -12.13
C LEU A 81 4.20 -5.79 -13.55
N SER A 82 2.98 -5.91 -14.11
CA SER A 82 2.75 -6.37 -15.48
C SER A 82 1.64 -5.54 -16.10
N GLU A 83 1.87 -5.02 -17.31
CA GLU A 83 0.89 -4.20 -18.05
C GLU A 83 0.26 -3.09 -17.18
N HIS A 84 1.08 -2.33 -16.45
CA HIS A 84 0.66 -1.25 -15.53
C HIS A 84 -0.21 -1.72 -14.34
N THR A 85 -0.33 -3.03 -14.14
CA THR A 85 -1.04 -3.63 -13.01
C THR A 85 -0.06 -4.17 -11.99
N TYR A 86 -0.13 -3.63 -10.78
CA TYR A 86 0.62 -4.13 -9.64
C TYR A 86 -0.09 -5.32 -8.98
N PHE A 87 0.69 -6.31 -8.58
CA PHE A 87 0.23 -7.51 -7.88
C PHE A 87 0.82 -7.55 -6.48
N SER A 88 0.04 -8.02 -5.50
CA SER A 88 0.55 -8.24 -4.15
C SER A 88 0.06 -9.56 -3.55
N LYS A 89 0.76 -9.99 -2.52
CA LYS A 89 0.42 -11.16 -1.72
C LYS A 89 0.34 -10.78 -0.25
N ILE A 90 -0.64 -11.35 0.43
CA ILE A 90 -0.79 -11.26 1.89
C ILE A 90 -0.34 -12.59 2.47
N HIS A 91 0.68 -12.54 3.33
CA HIS A 91 1.19 -13.70 4.04
C HIS A 91 0.51 -13.78 5.41
N LEU A 92 -0.13 -14.90 5.68
CA LEU A 92 -0.89 -15.17 6.89
C LEU A 92 -0.27 -16.34 7.64
N MET A 93 -0.37 -16.31 8.96
CA MET A 93 -0.11 -17.44 9.84
C MET A 93 -1.42 -17.85 10.48
N TYR A 94 -1.78 -19.12 10.35
CA TYR A 94 -2.91 -19.71 11.06
C TYR A 94 -2.47 -21.07 11.61
N GLU A 95 -2.59 -21.22 12.93
CA GLU A 95 -1.95 -22.30 13.68
C GLU A 95 -0.46 -22.37 13.35
N ASP A 96 0.06 -23.54 12.97
CA ASP A 96 1.47 -23.76 12.60
C ASP A 96 1.70 -23.73 11.08
N SER A 97 0.76 -23.15 10.32
CA SER A 97 0.79 -23.14 8.85
C SER A 97 0.79 -21.74 8.25
N GLU A 98 1.66 -21.53 7.27
CA GLU A 98 1.70 -20.31 6.48
C GLU A 98 0.75 -20.41 5.28
N TYR A 99 -0.02 -19.35 5.08
CA TYR A 99 -0.92 -19.20 3.94
C TYR A 99 -0.55 -17.95 3.18
N THR A 100 -0.77 -17.98 1.87
CA THR A 100 -0.52 -16.86 0.98
C THR A 100 -1.76 -16.58 0.16
N VAL A 101 -2.22 -15.34 0.18
CA VAL A 101 -3.45 -14.90 -0.49
C VAL A 101 -3.08 -13.84 -1.53
N ASP A 102 -3.57 -14.02 -2.75
CA ASP A 102 -3.45 -13.01 -3.81
C ASP A 102 -4.31 -11.78 -3.48
N ALA A 103 -3.77 -10.59 -3.71
CA ALA A 103 -4.45 -9.34 -3.43
C ALA A 103 -4.04 -8.23 -4.38
N ARG A 104 -4.91 -7.23 -4.52
CA ARG A 104 -4.50 -5.93 -5.06
C ARG A 104 -3.63 -5.23 -4.01
N PRO A 105 -2.62 -4.44 -4.42
CA PRO A 105 -1.79 -3.68 -3.48
C PRO A 105 -2.60 -2.80 -2.54
N SER A 106 -3.66 -2.15 -3.03
CA SER A 106 -4.54 -1.30 -2.20
C SER A 106 -5.16 -2.05 -1.03
N ASP A 107 -5.66 -3.26 -1.26
CA ASP A 107 -6.29 -4.09 -0.24
C ASP A 107 -5.27 -4.63 0.76
N ALA A 108 -4.12 -5.09 0.23
CA ALA A 108 -3.03 -5.59 1.04
C ALA A 108 -2.47 -4.50 1.97
N ILE A 109 -2.22 -3.29 1.44
CA ILE A 109 -1.74 -2.15 2.22
C ILE A 109 -2.76 -1.74 3.29
N ALA A 110 -4.04 -1.62 2.91
CA ALA A 110 -5.10 -1.25 3.85
C ALA A 110 -5.27 -2.25 5.00
N LEU A 111 -5.09 -3.55 4.73
CA LEU A 111 -5.11 -4.59 5.76
C LEU A 111 -3.83 -4.61 6.61
N ALA A 112 -2.67 -4.40 5.99
CA ALA A 112 -1.38 -4.35 6.68
C ALA A 112 -1.33 -3.21 7.70
N LEU A 113 -1.76 -2.00 7.32
CA LEU A 113 -1.83 -0.85 8.23
C LEU A 113 -2.72 -1.15 9.45
N ARG A 114 -3.88 -1.77 9.25
CA ARG A 114 -4.80 -2.12 10.36
C ARG A 114 -4.26 -3.24 11.25
N SER A 115 -3.49 -4.15 10.67
CA SER A 115 -2.92 -5.31 11.37
C SER A 115 -1.54 -5.04 11.95
N ASN A 116 -0.99 -3.83 11.74
CA ASN A 116 0.40 -3.49 12.03
C ASN A 116 1.40 -4.47 11.41
N ALA A 117 1.09 -4.99 10.22
CA ALA A 117 1.96 -5.89 9.49
C ALA A 117 2.91 -5.10 8.57
N PRO A 118 4.18 -5.53 8.42
CA PRO A 118 5.12 -4.90 7.52
C PRO A 118 4.69 -5.04 6.04
N VAL A 119 4.95 -3.98 5.27
CA VAL A 119 4.76 -3.94 3.82
C VAL A 119 6.13 -4.07 3.16
N PHE A 120 6.24 -4.91 2.13
CA PHE A 120 7.45 -5.08 1.34
C PHE A 120 7.14 -4.91 -0.15
N ALA A 121 8.18 -4.63 -0.94
CA ALA A 121 8.14 -4.69 -2.39
C ALA A 121 9.32 -5.51 -2.92
N ASN A 122 9.07 -6.30 -3.98
CA ASN A 122 10.15 -6.94 -4.72
C ASN A 122 10.99 -5.88 -5.43
N ASN A 123 12.32 -5.97 -5.36
CA ASN A 123 13.20 -5.02 -6.05
C ASN A 123 12.95 -5.01 -7.57
N SER A 124 12.51 -6.14 -8.14
CA SER A 124 12.12 -6.19 -9.56
C SER A 124 10.95 -5.27 -9.88
N VAL A 125 10.02 -5.06 -8.93
CA VAL A 125 8.92 -4.09 -9.10
C VAL A 125 9.48 -2.67 -9.11
N MET A 126 10.38 -2.37 -8.17
CA MET A 126 11.06 -1.07 -8.09
C MET A 126 11.84 -0.76 -9.38
N THR A 127 12.52 -1.75 -9.96
CA THR A 127 13.27 -1.59 -11.22
C THR A 127 12.37 -1.55 -12.45
N LYS A 128 11.26 -2.31 -12.46
CA LYS A 128 10.30 -2.36 -13.57
C LYS A 128 9.43 -1.12 -13.66
N GLN A 129 9.38 -0.31 -12.61
CA GLN A 129 8.59 0.90 -12.59
C GLN A 129 9.01 1.78 -13.78
N SER A 130 8.16 1.81 -14.81
CA SER A 130 8.45 2.56 -16.03
C SER A 130 8.39 4.04 -15.68
N SER A 131 9.45 4.72 -16.07
CA SER A 131 9.70 6.08 -15.65
C SER A 131 8.71 7.08 -16.25
N GLU A 132 7.93 6.79 -17.29
CA GLU A 132 7.07 7.80 -17.94
C GLU A 132 5.89 8.31 -17.08
N GLU A 133 5.07 7.43 -16.46
CA GLU A 133 3.95 7.88 -15.62
C GLU A 133 4.44 8.54 -14.33
N LEU A 134 5.51 8.00 -13.75
CA LEU A 134 6.17 8.60 -12.58
C LEU A 134 6.82 9.94 -12.95
N GLU A 135 7.56 10.04 -14.06
CA GLU A 135 8.21 11.26 -14.53
C GLU A 135 7.18 12.33 -14.86
N GLN A 136 6.14 12.00 -15.63
CA GLN A 136 5.05 12.94 -15.92
C GLN A 136 4.36 13.41 -14.63
N TRP A 137 4.14 12.51 -13.67
CA TRP A 137 3.57 12.89 -12.39
C TRP A 137 4.53 13.77 -11.57
N LEU A 138 5.81 13.42 -11.48
CA LEU A 138 6.86 14.21 -10.82
C LEU A 138 7.03 15.60 -11.44
N GLU A 139 6.95 15.71 -12.76
CA GLU A 139 6.99 17.01 -13.48
C GLU A 139 5.80 17.90 -13.13
N ASN A 140 4.66 17.30 -12.80
CA ASN A 140 3.43 18.01 -12.45
C ASN A 140 3.30 18.32 -10.95
N LEU A 141 4.18 17.77 -10.10
CA LEU A 141 4.17 18.02 -8.67
C LEU A 141 4.68 19.43 -8.35
N LYS A 142 3.96 20.15 -7.49
CA LYS A 142 4.43 21.43 -6.98
C LYS A 142 5.33 21.20 -5.76
N PRO A 143 6.27 22.12 -5.46
CA PRO A 143 7.10 22.04 -4.26
C PRO A 143 6.30 21.90 -2.96
N GLU A 144 5.08 22.46 -2.92
CA GLU A 144 4.14 22.40 -1.80
C GLU A 144 3.60 20.98 -1.53
N ASP A 145 3.59 20.12 -2.55
CA ASP A 145 3.12 18.74 -2.43
C ASP A 145 4.19 17.86 -1.74
N PHE A 146 5.48 18.16 -1.94
CA PHE A 146 6.59 17.46 -1.26
C PHE A 146 6.63 17.73 0.25
N GLY A 147 6.25 18.93 0.68
CA GLY A 147 6.23 19.31 2.11
C GLY A 147 5.29 18.48 2.98
N LYS A 148 4.37 17.72 2.37
CA LYS A 148 3.47 16.77 3.06
C LYS A 148 4.01 15.34 3.15
N LEU A 149 5.08 15.00 2.43
CA LEU A 149 5.66 13.66 2.39
C LEU A 149 6.86 13.48 3.33
N ASP A 150 7.54 14.58 3.68
CA ASP A 150 8.75 14.58 4.51
C ASP A 150 8.49 15.03 5.97
N SER A 151 7.22 15.22 6.36
CA SER A 151 6.78 15.62 7.70
C SER A 151 6.39 14.44 8.59
#